data_AF-A0A0K8RID1-F1
#
_entry.id   AF-A0A0K8RID1-F1
#
_cell.length_a   1.000
_cell.length_b   1.000
_cell.length_c   1.000
_cell.angle_alpha   90.00
_cell.angle_beta   90.00
_cell.angle_gamma   90.00
#
_symmetry.space_group_name_H-M   'P 1'
#
loop_
_entity.id
_entity.type
_entity.pdbx_description
1 polymer ?
#
loop_
_entity_poly.entity_id
_entity_poly.type
_entity_poly.pdbx_seq_one_letter_code
_entity_poly.pdbx_strand_id
1 'polypeptide(L)'
;MCSQYGNRFIFDRNDKTCKGYFGCDHHGIGFYEESECSNACKKDSGSRCLMKPDKGILGNLIGKSRWYYDINKNECKKTRQTSVWKGTGKTNFFATKEECEKLCKHAREATESSTEEEDL
;
A
#
# COMPACT_ATOMS: atom_id res chain seq x y z
N MET A 1 -5.41 -32.71 0.48
CA MET A 1 -4.70 -32.44 1.75
C MET A 1 -4.43 -30.95 1.81
N CYS A 2 -4.60 -30.30 2.97
CA CYS A 2 -4.32 -28.87 3.10
C CYS A 2 -2.82 -28.64 3.21
N SER A 3 -2.27 -27.75 2.37
CA SER A 3 -0.84 -27.39 2.43
C SER A 3 -0.59 -26.46 3.63
N GLN A 4 -1.48 -25.49 3.86
CA GLN A 4 -1.39 -24.57 4.99
C GLN A 4 -2.76 -23.95 5.31
N TYR A 5 -3.16 -23.95 6.58
CA TYR A 5 -4.42 -23.35 7.06
C TYR A 5 -4.13 -22.13 7.92
N GLY A 6 -4.83 -21.01 7.69
CA GLY A 6 -4.68 -19.80 8.50
C GLY A 6 -5.09 -18.52 7.78
N ASN A 7 -4.76 -17.38 8.41
CA ASN A 7 -4.99 -16.05 7.84
C ASN A 7 -4.02 -15.78 6.69
N ARG A 8 -4.56 -15.25 5.59
CA ARG A 8 -3.86 -14.88 4.36
C ARG A 8 -4.38 -13.57 3.81
N PHE A 9 -3.58 -12.90 2.99
CA PHE A 9 -4.02 -11.83 2.11
C PHE A 9 -4.01 -12.31 0.67
N ILE A 10 -5.15 -12.22 -0.01
CA ILE A 10 -5.32 -12.63 -1.41
C ILE A 10 -5.73 -11.40 -2.23
N PHE A 11 -5.15 -11.25 -3.41
CA PHE A 11 -5.48 -10.15 -4.30
C PHE A 11 -6.81 -10.39 -5.02
N ASP A 12 -7.77 -9.52 -4.77
CA ASP A 12 -9.02 -9.42 -5.51
C ASP A 12 -8.80 -8.60 -6.78
N ARG A 13 -8.94 -9.24 -7.95
CA ARG A 13 -8.74 -8.59 -9.25
C ARG A 13 -9.87 -7.65 -9.65
N ASN A 14 -11.08 -7.85 -9.13
CA ASN A 14 -12.23 -6.99 -9.42
C ASN A 14 -12.05 -5.66 -8.69
N ASP A 15 -11.78 -5.75 -7.38
CA ASP A 15 -11.63 -4.57 -6.53
C ASP A 15 -10.21 -3.99 -6.58
N LYS A 16 -9.26 -4.72 -7.16
CA LYS A 16 -7.83 -4.39 -7.20
C LYS A 16 -7.26 -4.14 -5.80
N THR A 17 -7.75 -4.89 -4.82
CA THR A 17 -7.38 -4.80 -3.40
C THR A 17 -6.88 -6.13 -2.85
N CYS A 18 -6.12 -6.09 -1.77
CA CYS A 18 -5.71 -7.29 -1.05
C CYS A 18 -6.66 -7.46 0.12
N LYS A 19 -7.34 -8.61 0.18
CA LYS A 19 -8.34 -8.90 1.21
C LYS A 19 -7.88 -10.03 2.10
N GLY A 20 -8.26 -9.96 3.37
CA GLY A 20 -8.07 -11.04 4.33
C GLY A 20 -8.89 -12.26 3.94
N TYR A 21 -8.29 -13.44 4.04
CA TYR A 21 -8.90 -14.74 3.83
C TYR A 21 -8.44 -15.68 4.93
N PHE A 22 -9.38 -16.34 5.62
CA PHE A 22 -9.08 -17.39 6.60
C PHE A 22 -9.55 -18.72 6.04
N GLY A 23 -8.62 -19.65 5.83
CA GLY A 23 -8.98 -20.96 5.29
C GLY A 23 -7.77 -21.77 4.85
N CYS A 24 -8.05 -22.80 4.07
CA CYS A 24 -7.01 -23.66 3.51
C CYS A 24 -6.48 -23.06 2.20
N ASP A 25 -5.20 -22.71 2.18
CA ASP A 25 -4.53 -22.35 0.94
C ASP A 25 -4.06 -23.62 0.22
N HIS A 26 -4.85 -24.04 -0.77
CA HIS A 26 -4.57 -25.25 -1.54
C HIS A 26 -3.35 -25.09 -2.47
N HIS A 27 -3.05 -23.86 -2.94
CA HIS A 27 -2.05 -23.61 -3.99
C HIS A 27 -0.97 -22.57 -3.63
N GLY A 28 -0.96 -22.04 -2.41
CA GLY A 28 0.05 -21.06 -1.97
C GLY A 28 -0.13 -19.67 -2.59
N ILE A 29 -1.37 -19.27 -2.91
CA ILE A 29 -1.64 -17.97 -3.57
C ILE A 29 -1.77 -16.81 -2.57
N GLY A 30 -1.89 -17.11 -1.27
CA GLY A 30 -2.05 -16.11 -0.22
C GLY A 30 -0.71 -15.63 0.37
N PHE A 31 -0.65 -14.34 0.69
CA PHE A 31 0.49 -13.71 1.38
C PHE A 31 0.25 -13.68 2.90
N TYR A 32 1.31 -13.56 3.71
CA TYR A 32 1.17 -13.40 5.16
C TYR A 32 0.84 -11.95 5.52
N GLU A 33 1.41 -11.00 4.79
CA GLU A 33 1.17 -9.58 5.00
C GLU A 33 0.41 -8.94 3.81
N GLU A 34 -0.45 -7.97 4.11
CA GLU A 34 -1.14 -7.20 3.08
C GLU A 34 -0.18 -6.39 2.21
N SER A 35 0.93 -5.94 2.81
CA SER A 35 2.02 -5.19 2.15
C SER A 35 2.65 -6.05 1.04
N GLU A 36 2.93 -7.32 1.32
CA GLU A 36 3.48 -8.29 0.36
C GLU A 36 2.50 -8.54 -0.78
N CYS A 37 1.23 -8.79 -0.48
CA CYS A 37 0.18 -8.94 -1.49
C CYS A 37 0.08 -7.69 -2.38
N SER A 38 0.03 -6.50 -1.76
CA SER A 38 -0.09 -5.24 -2.49
C SER A 38 1.13 -4.98 -3.36
N ASN A 39 2.33 -5.28 -2.87
CA ASN A 39 3.58 -5.18 -3.61
C ASN A 39 3.68 -6.16 -4.78
N ALA A 40 3.15 -7.37 -4.63
CA ALA A 40 3.16 -8.37 -5.67
C ALA A 40 2.13 -8.05 -6.76
N CYS A 41 0.92 -7.64 -6.37
CA CYS A 41 -0.24 -7.66 -7.25
C CYS A 41 -0.74 -6.28 -7.69
N LYS A 42 -0.50 -5.20 -6.93
CA LYS A 42 -1.02 -3.85 -7.28
C LYS A 42 -0.08 -3.01 -8.14
N LYS A 43 1.14 -3.47 -8.47
CA LYS A 43 2.16 -2.67 -9.19
C LYS A 43 1.67 -2.02 -10.50
N ASP A 44 0.76 -2.68 -11.21
CA ASP A 44 0.20 -2.19 -12.48
C ASP A 44 -1.10 -1.38 -12.33
N SER A 45 -1.54 -1.11 -11.09
CA SER A 45 -2.76 -0.34 -10.82
C SER A 45 -2.68 1.14 -11.23
N GLY A 46 -1.50 1.64 -11.60
CA GLY A 46 -1.26 3.06 -11.84
C GLY A 46 -1.29 3.92 -10.56
N SER A 47 -1.40 3.30 -9.37
CA SER A 47 -1.38 4.02 -8.10
C SER A 47 -0.01 4.62 -7.84
N ARG A 48 0.02 5.94 -7.62
CA ARG A 48 1.23 6.68 -7.27
C ARG A 48 1.85 6.20 -5.96
N CYS A 49 1.07 5.59 -5.07
CA CYS A 49 1.55 5.03 -3.80
C CYS A 49 2.53 3.87 -3.99
N LEU A 50 2.45 3.17 -5.13
CA LEU A 50 3.25 1.98 -5.42
C LEU A 50 4.46 2.27 -6.29
N MET A 51 4.55 3.49 -6.83
CA MET A 51 5.70 3.91 -7.61
C MET A 51 6.92 4.00 -6.69
N LYS A 52 8.08 3.60 -7.21
CA LYS A 52 9.34 3.78 -6.50
C LYS A 52 9.57 5.29 -6.29
N PRO A 53 9.69 5.78 -5.04
CA PRO A 53 9.96 7.19 -4.80
C PRO A 53 11.36 7.54 -5.31
N ASP A 54 11.46 8.63 -6.07
CA ASP A 54 12.72 9.15 -6.59
C ASP A 54 13.45 9.95 -5.49
N LYS A 55 14.03 9.22 -4.53
CA LYS A 55 14.72 9.79 -3.36
C LYS A 55 16.05 10.48 -3.74
N GLY A 56 16.47 10.41 -5.01
CA GLY A 56 17.73 10.97 -5.50
C GLY A 56 18.98 10.21 -5.04
N ILE A 57 20.10 10.47 -5.73
CA ILE A 57 21.43 9.90 -5.43
C ILE A 57 22.23 10.81 -4.48
N LEU A 58 21.98 12.12 -4.51
CA LEU A 58 22.75 13.15 -3.78
C LEU A 58 22.43 13.25 -2.26
N GLY A 59 21.77 12.24 -1.69
CA GLY A 59 21.55 12.12 -0.25
C GLY A 59 20.76 13.28 0.37
N ASN A 60 20.59 13.20 1.68
CA ASN A 60 19.76 14.12 2.47
C ASN A 60 20.24 15.60 2.50
N LEU A 61 21.22 15.99 1.67
CA LEU A 61 21.83 17.33 1.71
C LEU A 61 21.04 18.39 0.92
N ILE A 62 20.46 18.04 -0.23
CA ILE A 62 19.88 19.03 -1.17
C ILE A 62 18.51 18.53 -1.66
N GLY A 63 17.51 19.42 -1.78
CA GLY A 63 16.19 19.08 -2.33
C GLY A 63 15.01 19.55 -1.47
N LYS A 64 13.80 19.40 -2.01
CA LYS A 64 12.57 19.80 -1.33
C LYS A 64 12.09 18.68 -0.40
N SER A 65 11.74 19.02 0.84
CA SER A 65 11.10 18.06 1.76
C SER A 65 9.76 17.60 1.19
N ARG A 66 9.57 16.29 1.06
CA ARG A 66 8.35 15.65 0.57
C ARG A 66 8.01 14.43 1.43
N TRP A 67 6.74 14.05 1.39
CA TRP A 67 6.28 12.77 1.93
C TRP A 67 6.18 11.76 0.80
N TYR A 68 6.49 10.50 1.07
CA TYR A 68 6.26 9.37 0.15
C TYR A 68 5.69 8.21 0.93
N TYR A 69 4.96 7.34 0.25
CA TYR A 69 4.42 6.13 0.83
C TYR A 69 5.45 4.98 0.71
N ASP A 70 5.84 4.42 1.85
CA ASP A 70 6.67 3.23 1.98
C ASP A 70 5.74 2.03 2.19
N ILE A 71 5.37 1.39 1.09
CA ILE A 71 4.43 0.25 1.09
C ILE A 71 4.90 -0.91 1.97
N ASN A 72 6.21 -1.16 2.05
CA ASN A 72 6.74 -2.25 2.88
C ASN A 72 6.50 -2.00 4.36
N LYS A 73 6.39 -0.74 4.75
CA LYS A 73 6.11 -0.33 6.14
C LYS A 73 4.66 0.08 6.35
N ASN A 74 3.86 0.12 5.29
CA ASN A 74 2.51 0.69 5.30
C ASN A 74 2.50 2.11 5.92
N GLU A 75 3.48 2.95 5.58
CA GLU A 75 3.71 4.22 6.24
C GLU A 75 4.08 5.36 5.28
N CYS A 76 3.59 6.57 5.59
CA CYS A 76 4.04 7.78 4.93
C CYS A 76 5.26 8.35 5.63
N LYS A 77 6.38 8.44 4.90
CA LYS A 77 7.68 8.85 5.44
C LYS A 77 8.19 10.10 4.75
N LYS A 78 8.99 10.88 5.48
CA LYS A 78 9.61 12.10 4.95
C LYS A 78 10.92 11.77 4.23
N THR A 79 11.18 12.44 3.11
CA THR A 79 12.46 12.41 2.40
C THR A 79 12.72 13.74 1.70
N ARG A 80 13.89 13.87 1.06
CA ARG A 80 14.21 15.00 0.19
C ARG A 80 14.13 14.55 -1.26
N GLN A 81 13.21 15.15 -2.00
CA GLN A 81 13.16 15.00 -3.44
C GLN A 81 14.22 15.93 -4.04
N THR A 82 15.34 15.37 -4.48
CA THR A 82 16.32 16.11 -5.30
C THR A 82 15.69 16.51 -6.63
N SER A 83 14.69 15.74 -7.06
CA SER A 83 14.04 15.91 -8.34
C SER A 83 13.00 17.04 -8.40
N VAL A 84 13.37 18.28 -8.08
CA VAL A 84 12.42 19.39 -7.80
C VAL A 84 11.45 19.67 -8.96
N TRP A 85 11.87 19.49 -10.21
CA TRP A 85 11.07 19.68 -11.42
C TRP A 85 9.99 18.61 -11.60
N LYS A 86 10.13 17.42 -11.00
CA LYS A 86 9.13 16.33 -11.09
C LYS A 86 7.85 16.61 -10.30
N GLY A 87 7.78 17.71 -9.55
CA GLY A 87 6.57 18.14 -8.84
C GLY A 87 6.00 17.09 -7.86
N THR A 88 4.78 17.34 -7.40
CA THR A 88 3.91 16.37 -6.72
C THR A 88 2.67 16.14 -7.56
N GLY A 89 2.00 15.00 -7.40
CA GLY A 89 0.75 14.70 -8.13
C GLY A 89 0.85 13.63 -9.22
N LYS A 90 2.06 13.32 -9.72
CA LYS A 90 2.29 12.22 -10.69
C LYS A 90 3.27 11.14 -10.21
N THR A 91 3.89 11.37 -9.06
CA THR A 91 4.89 10.48 -8.46
C THR A 91 4.43 10.06 -7.06
N ASN A 92 5.16 9.11 -6.46
CA ASN A 92 5.04 8.77 -5.03
C ASN A 92 5.63 9.88 -4.14
N PHE A 93 5.27 11.13 -4.40
CA PHE A 93 5.59 12.26 -3.57
C PHE A 93 4.34 13.11 -3.32
N PHE A 94 4.20 13.52 -2.07
CA PHE A 94 3.07 14.28 -1.53
C PHE A 94 3.60 15.52 -0.80
N ALA A 95 2.77 16.56 -0.75
CA ALA A 95 3.13 17.81 -0.08
C ALA A 95 3.08 17.66 1.44
N THR A 96 2.08 16.94 1.96
CA THR A 96 1.86 16.73 3.40
C THR A 96 1.77 15.25 3.75
N LYS A 97 1.97 14.95 5.05
CA LYS A 97 1.78 13.59 5.58
C LYS A 97 0.32 13.15 5.40
N GLU A 98 -0.60 14.04 5.74
CA GLU A 98 -2.04 13.81 5.65
C GLU A 98 -2.49 13.50 4.23
N GLU A 99 -2.00 14.22 3.21
CA GLU A 99 -2.30 13.91 1.81
C GLU A 99 -1.80 12.51 1.43
N CYS A 100 -0.59 12.15 1.86
CA CYS A 100 -0.03 10.82 1.62
C CYS A 100 -0.86 9.73 2.31
N GLU A 101 -1.19 9.90 3.59
CA GLU A 101 -1.95 8.91 4.35
C GLU A 101 -3.36 8.76 3.79
N LYS A 102 -4.05 9.88 3.54
CA LYS A 102 -5.36 9.89 2.91
C LYS A 102 -5.38 9.19 1.56
N LEU A 103 -4.33 9.29 0.75
CA LEU A 103 -4.33 8.68 -0.59
C LEU A 103 -3.80 7.24 -0.61
N CYS A 104 -2.92 6.88 0.32
CA CYS A 104 -2.15 5.64 0.26
C CYS A 104 -2.43 4.66 1.40
N LYS A 105 -2.92 5.13 2.54
CA LYS A 105 -3.40 4.29 3.63
C LYS A 105 -4.91 4.09 3.49
N HIS A 106 -5.33 3.22 2.58
CA HIS A 106 -6.71 2.77 2.50
C HIS A 106 -6.79 1.26 2.71
N ALA A 107 -7.02 0.84 3.96
CA ALA A 107 -7.54 -0.48 4.36
C ALA A 107 -7.79 -0.56 5.89
N ARG A 108 -8.53 0.39 6.49
CA ARG A 108 -9.15 0.17 7.82
C ARG A 108 -10.60 0.63 7.91
N GLU A 109 -11.00 1.66 7.16
CA GLU A 109 -12.28 2.34 7.47
C GLU A 109 -13.51 1.83 6.68
N ALA A 110 -13.36 0.88 5.74
CA ALA A 110 -14.52 0.35 5.00
C ALA A 110 -15.01 -1.03 5.48
N THR A 111 -14.30 -1.70 6.39
CA THR A 111 -14.68 -3.05 6.85
C THR A 111 -15.22 -3.07 8.28
N GLU A 112 -14.93 -2.06 9.12
CA GLU A 112 -15.48 -1.99 10.48
C GLU A 112 -16.94 -1.45 10.52
N SER A 113 -17.51 -1.00 9.39
CA SER A 113 -18.87 -0.42 9.36
C SER A 113 -19.98 -1.39 8.95
N SER A 114 -19.72 -2.67 8.71
CA SER A 114 -20.73 -3.57 8.10
C SER A 114 -20.89 -4.95 8.73
N THR A 115 -20.52 -5.16 10.00
CA THR A 115 -20.68 -6.49 10.64
C THR A 115 -21.39 -6.49 11.99
N GLU A 116 -22.12 -5.44 12.36
CA GLU A 116 -22.91 -5.40 13.61
C GLU A 116 -24.41 -5.22 13.36
N GLU A 117 -25.03 -5.86 12.35
CA GLU A 117 -26.50 -5.99 12.30
C GLU A 117 -26.94 -7.27 11.58
N GLU A 118 -26.67 -8.45 12.15
CA GLU A 118 -27.48 -9.67 11.91
C GLU A 118 -27.42 -10.57 13.16
N ASP A 119 -28.13 -10.17 14.22
CA ASP A 119 -28.56 -11.06 15.30
C ASP A 119 -30.10 -11.00 15.35
N LEU A 120 -30.74 -11.99 14.70
CA LEU A 120 -32.13 -12.40 14.90
C LEU A 120 -32.37 -13.81 14.34
#